data_AF-A0A661LJT9-F1
#
_entry.id   AF-A0A661LJT9-F1
#
_cell.length_a   1.000
_cell.length_b   1.000
_cell.length_c   1.000
_cell.angle_alpha   90.00
_cell.angle_beta   90.00
_cell.angle_gamma   90.00
#
_symmetry.space_group_name_H-M   'P 1'
#
loop_
_entity.id
_entity.type
_entity.pdbx_description
1 polymer ?
#
loop_
_entity_poly.entity_id
_entity_poly.type
_entity_poly.pdbx_seq_one_letter_code
_entity_poly.pdbx_strand_id
1 'polypeptide(L)'
;MKVVFDSFDGSSNIPARDYVRKKKMVKYFSRLSAAAMVSFGKLANGITLTPDMPIYYATGPLTHGETSYFHEMCDIFLSSSEPFSNKIFIERALPKMSPLHEFGALYNMPVCFISIEYGLVGDNASLCCGAAALLEQAKHSVYRGNIILGAGKLYSDGKIESAFAALTKAELNSIPQFSWDEDAIELFRVLEKEKAL
;
A
#
# COMPACT_ATOMS: atom_id res chain seq x y z
N MET A 1 -19.70 -9.22 2.66
CA MET A 1 -18.27 -8.83 2.63
C MET A 1 -17.66 -9.21 1.28
N LYS A 2 -16.92 -8.31 0.62
CA LYS A 2 -16.13 -8.67 -0.58
C LYS A 2 -14.65 -8.52 -0.26
N VAL A 3 -13.88 -9.56 -0.54
CA VAL A 3 -12.42 -9.62 -0.33
C VAL A 3 -11.74 -10.01 -1.64
N VAL A 4 -10.62 -9.36 -1.92
CA VAL A 4 -9.66 -9.70 -2.97
C VAL A 4 -8.30 -9.88 -2.29
N PHE A 5 -7.63 -10.98 -2.59
CA PHE A 5 -6.25 -11.26 -2.18
C PHE A 5 -5.48 -11.68 -3.43
N ASP A 6 -4.39 -10.99 -3.74
CA ASP A 6 -3.51 -11.32 -4.85
C ASP A 6 -2.06 -11.48 -4.36
N SER A 7 -1.32 -12.33 -5.06
CA SER A 7 0.10 -12.51 -4.86
C SER A 7 0.83 -12.50 -6.21
N PHE A 8 2.00 -11.85 -6.23
CA PHE A 8 2.83 -11.73 -7.42
C PHE A 8 4.28 -12.03 -7.04
N ASP A 9 4.91 -12.98 -7.74
CA ASP A 9 6.31 -13.34 -7.52
C ASP A 9 7.26 -12.19 -7.88
N GLY A 10 8.46 -12.17 -7.29
CA GLY A 10 9.47 -11.12 -7.47
C GLY A 10 9.83 -10.79 -8.91
N SER A 11 9.87 -11.80 -9.79
CA SER A 11 10.17 -11.63 -11.21
C SER A 11 8.94 -11.31 -12.07
N SER A 12 7.73 -11.47 -11.52
CA SER A 12 6.51 -11.32 -12.29
C SER A 12 6.21 -9.86 -12.60
N ASN A 13 5.66 -9.64 -13.80
CA ASN A 13 5.12 -8.34 -14.20
C ASN A 13 3.73 -8.15 -13.60
N ILE A 14 3.49 -7.01 -12.95
CA ILE A 14 2.21 -6.69 -12.33
C ILE A 14 1.37 -5.86 -13.31
N PRO A 15 0.18 -6.33 -13.75
CA PRO A 15 -0.59 -5.72 -14.84
C PRO A 15 -1.38 -4.46 -14.42
N ALA A 16 -0.79 -3.56 -13.63
CA ALA A 16 -1.47 -2.37 -13.11
C ALA A 16 -2.00 -1.44 -14.22
N ARG A 17 -1.39 -1.45 -15.40
CA ARG A 17 -1.82 -0.66 -16.56
C ARG A 17 -3.24 -0.96 -17.04
N ASP A 18 -3.75 -2.16 -16.75
CA ASP A 18 -5.10 -2.58 -17.14
C ASP A 18 -6.17 -2.04 -16.19
N TYR A 19 -5.77 -1.54 -15.03
CA TYR A 19 -6.66 -1.06 -13.96
C TYR A 19 -6.61 0.46 -13.77
N VAL A 20 -5.93 1.20 -14.65
CA VAL A 20 -5.75 2.65 -14.55
C VAL A 20 -6.16 3.33 -15.86
N ARG A 21 -7.07 4.30 -15.80
CA ARG A 21 -7.49 5.14 -16.93
C ARG A 21 -6.33 5.98 -17.45
N LYS A 22 -5.60 6.65 -16.54
CA LYS A 22 -4.42 7.45 -16.89
C LYS A 22 -3.17 6.57 -16.93
N LYS A 23 -3.01 5.79 -18.00
CA LYS A 23 -1.90 4.82 -18.19
C LYS A 23 -0.49 5.39 -17.96
N LYS A 24 -0.28 6.70 -18.12
CA LYS A 24 1.01 7.37 -17.82
C LYS A 24 1.36 7.40 -16.32
N MET A 25 0.39 7.21 -15.41
CA MET A 25 0.63 7.17 -13.96
C MET A 25 1.41 5.93 -13.53
N VAL A 26 1.34 4.83 -14.29
CA VAL A 26 1.99 3.56 -13.96
C VAL A 26 3.51 3.70 -13.84
N LYS A 27 4.13 4.69 -14.50
CA LYS A 27 5.58 4.95 -14.38
C LYS A 27 6.02 5.40 -12.98
N TYR A 28 5.08 5.80 -12.11
CA TYR A 28 5.33 6.21 -10.73
C TYR A 28 5.04 5.08 -9.74
N PHE A 29 4.56 3.92 -10.19
CA PHE A 29 4.17 2.84 -9.31
C PHE A 29 5.39 2.02 -8.90
N SER A 30 5.55 1.82 -7.60
CA SER A 30 6.37 0.72 -7.07
C SER A 30 5.67 -0.62 -7.27
N ARG A 31 6.33 -1.73 -6.93
CA ARG A 31 5.69 -3.06 -6.95
C ARG A 31 4.50 -3.12 -5.99
N LEU A 32 4.63 -2.53 -4.80
CA LEU A 32 3.55 -2.39 -3.83
C LEU A 32 2.36 -1.60 -4.42
N SER A 33 2.62 -0.41 -4.97
CA SER A 33 1.56 0.44 -5.55
C SER A 33 0.88 -0.22 -6.75
N ALA A 34 1.66 -0.94 -7.59
CA ALA A 34 1.13 -1.66 -8.74
C ALA A 34 0.23 -2.82 -8.29
N ALA A 35 0.67 -3.63 -7.32
CA ALA A 35 -0.14 -4.73 -6.78
C ALA A 35 -1.43 -4.19 -6.16
N ALA A 36 -1.32 -3.12 -5.37
CA ALA A 36 -2.47 -2.49 -4.74
C ALA A 36 -3.50 -1.98 -5.74
N MET A 37 -3.06 -1.35 -6.83
CA MET A 37 -3.95 -0.90 -7.89
C MET A 37 -4.69 -2.06 -8.57
N VAL A 38 -4.00 -3.18 -8.85
CA VAL A 38 -4.63 -4.37 -9.44
C VAL A 38 -5.68 -4.95 -8.48
N SER A 39 -5.33 -5.15 -7.21
CA SER A 39 -6.22 -5.77 -6.23
C SER A 39 -7.42 -4.88 -5.90
N PHE A 40 -7.21 -3.57 -5.76
CA PHE A 40 -8.31 -2.63 -5.58
C PHE A 40 -9.20 -2.58 -6.83
N GLY A 41 -8.64 -2.57 -8.03
CA GLY A 41 -9.43 -2.55 -9.26
C GLY A 41 -10.33 -3.78 -9.41
N LYS A 42 -9.86 -4.97 -9.00
CA LYS A 42 -10.69 -6.17 -8.90
C LYS A 42 -11.79 -6.06 -7.84
N LEU A 43 -11.51 -5.40 -6.71
CA LEU A 43 -12.52 -5.12 -5.68
C LEU A 43 -13.60 -4.18 -6.25
N ALA A 44 -13.18 -3.06 -6.84
CA ALA A 44 -14.03 -2.03 -7.43
C ALA A 44 -14.98 -2.59 -8.51
N ASN A 45 -14.54 -3.55 -9.32
CA ASN A 45 -15.37 -4.20 -10.35
C ASN A 45 -16.60 -4.97 -9.84
N GLY A 46 -16.83 -5.05 -8.53
CA GLY A 46 -18.05 -5.66 -8.00
C GLY A 46 -18.57 -4.98 -6.74
N ILE A 47 -18.27 -3.70 -6.55
CA ILE A 47 -18.91 -2.86 -5.54
C ILE A 47 -19.22 -1.49 -6.15
N THR A 48 -20.22 -0.81 -5.59
CA THR A 48 -20.45 0.60 -5.90
C THR A 48 -19.55 1.45 -5.01
N LEU A 49 -18.62 2.17 -5.63
CA LEU A 49 -17.80 3.16 -4.94
C LEU A 49 -18.58 4.48 -4.82
N THR A 50 -18.49 5.11 -3.65
CA THR A 50 -18.94 6.49 -3.45
C THR A 50 -17.71 7.37 -3.16
N PRO A 51 -17.70 8.64 -3.57
CA PRO A 51 -16.54 9.50 -3.36
C PRO A 51 -16.12 9.65 -1.90
N ASP A 52 -17.07 9.58 -0.97
CA ASP A 52 -16.86 9.72 0.47
C ASP A 52 -16.46 8.41 1.17
N MET A 53 -16.36 7.30 0.43
CA MET A 53 -15.99 6.00 0.98
C MET A 53 -14.56 6.03 1.54
N PRO A 54 -14.35 5.73 2.83
CA PRO A 54 -13.03 5.80 3.43
C PRO A 54 -12.17 4.60 3.07
N ILE A 55 -10.86 4.82 3.00
CA ILE A 55 -9.84 3.82 2.71
C ILE A 55 -8.76 3.84 3.78
N TYR A 56 -8.67 2.75 4.54
CA TYR A 56 -7.61 2.52 5.50
C TYR A 56 -6.68 1.45 4.93
N TYR A 57 -5.40 1.77 4.81
CA TYR A 57 -4.42 0.88 4.22
C TYR A 57 -3.25 0.69 5.17
N ALA A 58 -2.74 -0.53 5.29
CA ALA A 58 -1.54 -0.78 6.05
C ALA A 58 -0.52 -1.56 5.22
N THR A 59 0.74 -1.22 5.40
CA THR A 59 1.85 -1.93 4.77
C THR A 59 2.90 -2.25 5.81
N GLY A 60 3.58 -3.38 5.59
CA GLY A 60 4.81 -3.69 6.33
C GLY A 60 5.92 -2.69 5.99
N PRO A 61 7.07 -2.77 6.70
CA PRO A 61 8.24 -1.96 6.39
C PRO A 61 8.67 -2.17 4.93
N LEU A 62 9.00 -1.08 4.23
CA LEU A 62 9.53 -1.18 2.87
C LEU A 62 10.84 -1.95 2.92
N THR A 63 10.97 -2.97 2.08
CA THR A 63 12.18 -3.78 2.00
C THR A 63 13.22 -3.14 1.08
N HIS A 64 14.40 -3.75 1.05
CA HIS A 64 15.58 -3.31 0.32
C HIS A 64 15.33 -3.00 -1.17
N GLY A 65 14.36 -3.68 -1.81
CA GLY A 65 14.04 -3.48 -3.22
C GLY A 65 13.30 -2.17 -3.53
N GLU A 66 12.45 -1.68 -2.63
CA GLU A 66 11.72 -0.41 -2.79
C GLU A 66 12.49 0.79 -2.21
N THR A 67 13.63 0.53 -1.59
CA THR A 67 14.55 1.53 -1.04
C THR A 67 15.91 1.48 -1.75
N SER A 68 16.01 0.80 -2.91
CA SER A 68 17.28 0.58 -3.59
C SER A 68 18.04 1.87 -3.92
N TYR A 69 17.31 2.95 -4.22
CA TYR A 69 17.88 4.29 -4.47
C TYR A 69 18.45 4.95 -3.21
N PHE A 70 18.04 4.54 -2.01
CA PHE A 70 18.72 4.97 -0.78
C PHE A 70 20.15 4.42 -0.73
N HIS A 71 20.44 3.26 -1.32
CA HIS A 71 21.81 2.74 -1.39
C HIS A 71 22.69 3.60 -2.28
N GLU A 72 22.20 4.03 -3.45
CA GLU A 72 22.95 4.96 -4.30
C GLU A 72 23.29 6.28 -3.57
N MET A 73 22.40 6.74 -2.69
CA MET A 73 22.69 7.87 -1.81
C MET A 73 23.68 7.52 -0.71
N CYS A 74 23.50 6.38 -0.03
CA CYS A 74 24.41 5.90 1.00
C CYS A 74 25.83 5.72 0.45
N ASP A 75 25.98 5.22 -0.77
CA ASP A 75 27.28 5.05 -1.45
C ASP A 75 28.02 6.37 -1.61
N ILE A 76 27.32 7.49 -1.80
CA ILE A 76 27.93 8.82 -1.89
C ILE A 76 28.52 9.25 -0.55
N PHE A 77 27.89 8.86 0.56
CA PHE A 77 28.39 9.13 1.90
C PHE A 77 29.47 8.13 2.31
N LEU A 78 29.34 6.86 1.95
CA LEU A 78 30.30 5.79 2.26
C LEU A 78 31.60 5.92 1.45
N SER A 79 31.53 6.46 0.23
CA SER A 79 32.70 6.77 -0.60
C SER A 79 33.37 8.11 -0.24
N SER A 80 32.77 8.89 0.66
CA SER A 80 33.30 10.16 1.12
C SER A 80 34.04 9.96 2.44
N SER A 81 35.23 10.56 2.59
CA SER A 81 35.90 10.66 3.90
C SER A 81 35.25 11.72 4.80
N GLU A 82 34.35 12.53 4.25
CA GLU A 82 33.63 13.57 4.98
C GLU A 82 32.37 13.01 5.64
N PRO A 83 32.05 13.40 6.90
CA PRO A 83 30.81 13.02 7.57
C PRO A 83 29.59 13.58 6.84
N PHE A 84 28.41 13.07 7.20
CA PHE A 84 27.15 13.60 6.69
C PHE A 84 27.08 15.12 6.86
N SER A 85 26.72 15.83 5.80
CA SER A 85 26.42 17.25 5.83
C SER A 85 25.27 17.57 4.88
N ASN A 86 24.46 18.58 5.25
CA ASN A 86 23.38 19.07 4.38
C ASN A 86 23.90 19.50 3.00
N LYS A 87 25.13 20.02 2.94
CA LYS A 87 25.78 20.40 1.70
C LYS A 87 26.01 19.19 0.79
N ILE A 88 26.64 18.12 1.30
CA ILE A 88 26.85 16.88 0.53
C ILE A 88 25.51 16.29 0.11
N PHE A 89 24.51 16.28 1.00
CA PHE A 89 23.19 15.78 0.67
C PHE A 89 22.56 16.55 -0.51
N ILE A 90 22.50 17.88 -0.44
CA ILE A 90 21.86 18.72 -1.46
C ILE A 90 22.65 18.70 -2.78
N GLU A 91 23.98 18.80 -2.73
CA GLU A 91 24.81 18.98 -3.93
C GLU A 91 25.18 17.66 -4.61
N ARG A 92 25.22 16.54 -3.87
CA ARG A 92 25.74 15.26 -4.40
C ARG A 92 24.71 14.14 -4.35
N ALA A 93 23.99 13.96 -3.24
CA ALA A 93 23.07 12.85 -3.06
C ALA A 93 21.71 13.09 -3.74
N LEU A 94 21.06 14.22 -3.44
CA LEU A 94 19.73 14.55 -3.95
C LEU A 94 19.64 14.57 -5.49
N PRO A 95 20.63 15.10 -6.25
CA PRO A 95 20.57 15.09 -7.71
C PRO A 95 20.62 13.70 -8.35
N LYS A 96 21.00 12.66 -7.59
CA LYS A 96 20.98 11.26 -8.05
C LYS A 96 19.61 10.62 -7.85
N MET A 97 18.73 11.21 -7.06
CA MET A 97 17.37 10.73 -6.91
C MET A 97 16.52 11.13 -8.11
N SER A 98 16.01 10.13 -8.82
CA SER A 98 14.90 10.39 -9.74
C SER A 98 13.66 10.77 -8.94
N PRO A 99 12.96 11.87 -9.29
CA PRO A 99 11.66 12.19 -8.70
C PRO A 99 10.63 11.07 -8.89
N LEU A 100 10.85 10.16 -9.84
CA LEU A 100 9.99 8.98 -10.04
C LEU A 100 10.13 7.97 -8.89
N HIS A 101 11.30 7.91 -8.24
CA HIS A 101 11.58 6.97 -7.16
C HIS A 101 11.08 7.47 -5.79
N GLU A 102 10.96 8.79 -5.62
CA GLU A 102 10.44 9.39 -4.39
C GLU A 102 9.04 8.89 -4.05
N PHE A 103 8.17 8.72 -5.06
CA PHE A 103 6.85 8.14 -4.84
C PHE A 103 6.92 6.67 -4.41
N GLY A 104 7.87 5.90 -4.91
CA GLY A 104 8.05 4.51 -4.47
C GLY A 104 8.44 4.38 -2.99
N ALA A 105 8.94 5.47 -2.38
CA ALA A 105 9.39 5.54 -1.00
C ALA A 105 8.28 5.75 0.03
N LEU A 106 7.14 6.31 -0.39
CA LEU A 106 6.13 6.80 0.54
C LEU A 106 5.08 5.73 0.78
N TYR A 107 4.94 5.32 2.05
CA TYR A 107 4.01 4.28 2.49
C TYR A 107 2.55 4.53 2.05
N ASN A 108 2.15 5.79 1.86
CA ASN A 108 0.79 6.18 1.49
C ASN A 108 0.51 6.17 -0.02
N MET A 109 1.51 5.98 -0.89
CA MET A 109 1.28 6.03 -2.34
C MET A 109 0.25 5.05 -2.88
N PRO A 110 0.16 3.79 -2.41
CA PRO A 110 -0.90 2.88 -2.85
C PRO A 110 -2.30 3.52 -2.73
N VAL A 111 -2.59 4.11 -1.57
CA VAL A 111 -3.87 4.78 -1.32
C VAL A 111 -4.01 6.04 -2.14
N CYS A 112 -2.98 6.88 -2.23
CA CYS A 112 -3.05 8.10 -3.02
C CYS A 112 -3.35 7.81 -4.50
N PHE A 113 -2.69 6.82 -5.10
CA PHE A 113 -2.94 6.46 -6.49
C PHE A 113 -4.33 5.89 -6.70
N ILE A 114 -4.82 5.04 -5.79
CA ILE A 114 -6.20 4.53 -5.82
C ILE A 114 -7.20 5.68 -5.72
N SER A 115 -7.04 6.57 -4.74
CA SER A 115 -7.94 7.71 -4.55
C SER A 115 -7.96 8.64 -5.76
N ILE A 116 -6.81 8.90 -6.39
CA ILE A 116 -6.72 9.70 -7.62
C ILE A 116 -7.44 9.02 -8.80
N GLU A 117 -7.24 7.71 -8.98
CA GLU A 117 -7.81 6.96 -10.10
C GLU A 117 -9.34 6.84 -9.98
N TYR A 118 -9.84 6.58 -8.77
CA TYR A 118 -11.25 6.31 -8.50
C TYR A 118 -12.04 7.51 -7.96
N GLY A 119 -11.39 8.67 -7.77
CA GLY A 119 -12.04 9.89 -7.30
C GLY A 119 -12.52 9.81 -5.84
N LEU A 120 -11.78 9.09 -4.99
CA LEU A 120 -12.09 8.95 -3.57
C LEU A 120 -11.54 10.14 -2.80
N VAL A 121 -12.40 10.81 -2.05
CA VAL A 121 -12.13 12.02 -1.25
C VAL A 121 -12.51 11.86 0.22
N GLY A 122 -13.04 10.70 0.62
CA GLY A 122 -13.29 10.36 2.02
C GLY A 122 -12.00 10.18 2.83
N ASP A 123 -12.16 9.84 4.10
CA ASP A 123 -11.05 9.61 5.01
C ASP A 123 -10.07 8.59 4.40
N ASN A 124 -8.82 8.99 4.29
CA ASN A 124 -7.75 8.12 3.86
C ASN A 124 -6.65 8.10 4.92
N ALA A 125 -6.21 6.89 5.27
CA ALA A 125 -5.09 6.71 6.17
C ALA A 125 -4.21 5.59 5.65
N SER A 126 -2.90 5.82 5.69
CA SER A 126 -1.90 4.79 5.46
C SER A 126 -1.10 4.58 6.71
N LEU A 127 -0.94 3.33 7.11
CA LEU A 127 -0.19 2.96 8.28
C LEU A 127 1.00 2.07 7.94
N CYS A 128 2.09 2.24 8.68
CA CYS A 128 3.21 1.30 8.71
C CYS A 128 3.10 0.45 9.98
N CYS A 129 2.08 -0.41 10.06
CA CYS A 129 1.77 -1.17 11.26
C CYS A 129 0.96 -2.45 10.97
N GLY A 130 0.74 -3.24 12.03
CA GLY A 130 0.04 -4.52 11.99
C GLY A 130 -1.49 -4.46 11.87
N ALA A 131 -2.09 -5.64 11.78
CA ALA A 131 -3.53 -5.86 11.58
C ALA A 131 -4.40 -5.17 12.65
N ALA A 132 -4.01 -5.25 13.92
CA ALA A 132 -4.75 -4.64 15.03
C ALA A 132 -4.95 -3.13 14.83
N ALA A 133 -3.87 -2.41 14.50
CA ALA A 133 -3.91 -0.97 14.30
C ALA A 133 -4.74 -0.56 13.08
N LEU A 134 -4.68 -1.33 11.99
CA LEU A 134 -5.54 -1.11 10.81
C LEU A 134 -7.03 -1.21 11.19
N LEU A 135 -7.40 -2.25 11.95
CA LEU A 135 -8.78 -2.47 12.38
C LEU A 135 -9.25 -1.36 13.33
N GLU A 136 -8.44 -0.99 14.32
CA GLU A 136 -8.81 0.06 15.27
C GLU A 136 -9.07 1.40 14.58
N GLN A 137 -8.20 1.80 13.63
CA GLN A 137 -8.43 3.02 12.85
C GLN A 137 -9.75 2.97 12.07
N ALA A 138 -10.02 1.86 11.38
CA ALA A 138 -11.25 1.72 10.62
C ALA A 138 -12.50 1.70 11.51
N LYS A 139 -12.42 1.11 12.71
CA LYS A 139 -13.52 1.07 13.69
C LYS A 139 -13.91 2.47 14.17
N HIS A 140 -12.96 3.40 14.23
CA HIS A 140 -13.23 4.80 14.59
C HIS A 140 -13.84 5.65 13.47
N SER A 141 -13.89 5.17 12.23
CA SER A 141 -14.56 5.90 11.14
C SER A 141 -16.03 6.21 11.50
N VAL A 142 -16.48 7.45 11.31
CA VAL A 142 -17.89 7.85 11.49
C VAL A 142 -18.75 7.54 10.27
N TYR A 143 -18.13 7.04 9.19
CA TYR A 143 -18.82 6.70 7.96
C TYR A 143 -19.80 5.52 8.15
N ARG A 144 -21.02 5.68 7.61
CA ARG A 144 -22.12 4.70 7.78
C ARG A 144 -22.21 3.68 6.65
N GLY A 145 -21.54 3.91 5.52
CA GLY A 145 -21.50 2.98 4.41
C GLY A 145 -20.40 1.92 4.56
N ASN A 146 -20.04 1.30 3.45
CA ASN A 146 -18.91 0.38 3.42
C ASN A 146 -17.60 1.13 3.64
N ILE A 147 -16.67 0.50 4.35
CA ILE A 147 -15.30 0.96 4.57
C ILE A 147 -14.38 0.06 3.76
N ILE A 148 -13.40 0.65 3.08
CA ILE A 148 -12.35 -0.10 2.42
C ILE A 148 -11.19 -0.30 3.39
N LEU A 149 -10.83 -1.57 3.59
CA LEU A 149 -9.54 -1.94 4.16
C LEU A 149 -8.63 -2.43 3.03
N GLY A 150 -7.35 -2.09 3.11
CA GLY A 150 -6.34 -2.69 2.26
C GLY A 150 -5.06 -2.98 3.03
N ALA A 151 -4.30 -3.96 2.52
CA ALA A 151 -2.93 -4.15 2.95
C ALA A 151 -2.02 -4.60 1.82
N GLY A 152 -0.73 -4.35 2.01
CA GLY A 152 0.30 -4.92 1.16
C GLY A 152 1.52 -5.35 1.95
N LYS A 153 2.18 -6.40 1.49
CA LYS A 153 3.41 -6.91 2.08
C LYS A 153 4.41 -7.27 0.99
N LEU A 154 5.54 -6.58 0.99
CA LEU A 154 6.69 -6.88 0.15
C LEU A 154 7.66 -7.75 0.91
N TYR A 155 7.99 -8.90 0.34
CA TYR A 155 8.95 -9.85 0.90
C TYR A 155 10.36 -9.55 0.39
N SER A 156 11.36 -10.12 1.05
CA SER A 156 12.79 -9.91 0.71
C SER A 156 13.17 -10.47 -0.66
N ASP A 157 12.46 -11.49 -1.15
CA ASP A 157 12.61 -12.08 -2.49
C ASP A 157 11.88 -11.28 -3.59
N GLY A 158 11.26 -10.15 -3.24
CA GLY A 158 10.49 -9.31 -4.15
C GLY A 158 9.06 -9.78 -4.40
N LYS A 159 8.64 -10.92 -3.82
CA LYS A 159 7.23 -11.33 -3.81
C LYS A 159 6.42 -10.22 -3.15
N ILE A 160 5.28 -9.89 -3.73
CA ILE A 160 4.33 -8.93 -3.17
C ILE A 160 2.98 -9.61 -2.98
N GLU A 161 2.39 -9.39 -1.82
CA GLU A 161 0.99 -9.71 -1.56
C GLU A 161 0.23 -8.41 -1.39
N SER A 162 -0.97 -8.34 -1.96
CA SER A 162 -1.86 -7.21 -1.79
C SER A 162 -3.30 -7.69 -1.65
N ALA A 163 -4.02 -7.09 -0.73
CA ALA A 163 -5.38 -7.47 -0.45
C ALA A 163 -6.24 -6.24 -0.13
N PHE A 164 -7.51 -6.31 -0.52
CA PHE A 164 -8.51 -5.30 -0.21
C PHE A 164 -9.84 -5.95 0.15
N ALA A 165 -10.56 -5.32 1.06
CA ALA A 165 -11.88 -5.72 1.48
C ALA A 165 -12.82 -4.51 1.58
N ALA A 166 -14.07 -4.71 1.17
CA ALA A 166 -15.16 -3.78 1.44
C ALA A 166 -16.06 -4.38 2.51
N LEU A 167 -16.19 -3.66 3.62
CA LEU A 167 -16.81 -4.12 4.86
C LEU A 167 -17.83 -3.10 5.37
N THR A 168 -18.97 -3.57 5.83
CA THR A 168 -19.86 -2.78 6.68
C THR A 168 -19.27 -2.62 8.09
N LYS A 169 -19.77 -1.67 8.87
CA LYS A 169 -19.40 -1.56 10.30
C LYS A 169 -19.70 -2.82 11.11
N ALA A 170 -20.80 -3.52 10.81
CA ALA A 170 -21.16 -4.75 11.49
C ALA A 170 -20.12 -5.85 11.20
N GLU A 171 -19.73 -6.02 9.94
CA GLU A 171 -18.69 -6.97 9.54
C GLU A 171 -17.35 -6.60 10.18
N LEU A 172 -16.94 -5.32 10.12
CA LEU A 172 -15.70 -4.84 10.74
C LEU A 172 -15.63 -5.13 12.25
N ASN A 173 -16.76 -5.01 12.96
CA ASN A 173 -16.83 -5.30 14.39
C ASN A 173 -16.89 -6.79 14.73
N SER A 174 -17.21 -7.64 13.75
CA SER A 174 -17.21 -9.10 13.92
C SER A 174 -15.83 -9.74 13.72
N ILE A 175 -14.89 -8.99 13.13
CA ILE A 175 -13.52 -9.47 12.91
C ILE A 175 -12.84 -9.73 14.26
N PRO A 176 -12.20 -10.89 14.46
CA PRO A 176 -11.51 -11.21 15.70
C PRO A 176 -10.39 -10.21 15.99
N GLN A 177 -10.03 -10.09 17.26
CA GLN A 177 -8.91 -9.25 17.67
C GLN A 177 -7.59 -9.89 17.21
N PHE A 178 -6.75 -9.08 16.57
CA PHE A 178 -5.39 -9.47 16.15
C PHE A 178 -4.38 -9.01 17.19
N SER A 179 -3.23 -9.68 17.23
CA SER A 179 -2.08 -9.20 17.98
C SER A 179 -1.45 -7.98 17.30
N TRP A 180 -0.72 -7.17 18.06
CA TRP A 180 -0.11 -5.93 17.56
C TRP A 180 1.10 -6.17 16.65
N ASP A 181 1.70 -7.36 16.73
CA ASP A 181 2.86 -7.80 15.95
C ASP A 181 2.49 -8.52 14.64
N GLU A 182 1.21 -8.84 14.43
CA GLU A 182 0.77 -9.49 13.20
C GLU A 182 0.70 -8.49 12.04
N ASP A 183 1.33 -8.84 10.91
CA ASP A 183 1.27 -8.02 9.70
C ASP A 183 -0.17 -7.82 9.23
N ALA A 184 -0.48 -6.63 8.74
CA ALA A 184 -1.83 -6.30 8.27
C ALA A 184 -2.33 -7.20 7.14
N ILE A 185 -1.45 -7.85 6.39
CA ILE A 185 -1.84 -8.80 5.33
C ILE A 185 -2.46 -10.09 5.92
N GLU A 186 -2.13 -10.47 7.17
CA GLU A 186 -2.67 -11.66 7.82
C GLU A 186 -4.18 -11.55 8.06
N LEU A 187 -4.67 -10.32 8.32
CA LEU A 187 -6.09 -10.01 8.40
C LEU A 187 -6.85 -10.58 7.20
N PHE A 188 -6.33 -10.36 6.00
CA PHE A 188 -7.01 -10.73 4.77
C PHE A 188 -7.01 -12.23 4.52
N ARG A 189 -6.03 -12.98 5.06
CA ARG A 189 -6.07 -14.46 5.04
C ARG A 189 -7.19 -15.01 5.91
N VAL A 190 -7.48 -14.35 7.04
CA VAL A 190 -8.64 -14.72 7.89
C VAL A 190 -9.94 -14.40 7.16
N LEU A 191 -10.06 -13.19 6.61
CA LEU A 191 -11.26 -12.77 5.88
C LEU A 191 -11.54 -13.62 4.62
N GLU A 192 -10.49 -14.06 3.93
CA GLU A 192 -10.63 -14.94 2.77
C GLU A 192 -11.15 -16.33 3.15
N LYS A 193 -10.70 -16.88 4.29
CA LYS A 193 -11.20 -18.16 4.83
C LYS A 193 -12.66 -18.06 5.25
N GLU A 194 -13.07 -16.96 5.90
CA GLU A 194 -14.45 -16.75 6.33
C GLU A 194 -15.42 -16.60 5.15
N LYS A 195 -14.95 -16.11 3.99
CA LYS A 195 -15.75 -16.06 2.76
C LYS A 195 -16.02 -17.44 2.15
N ALA A 196 -15.19 -18.43 2.47
CA ALA A 196 -15.31 -19.80 1.94
C ALA A 196 -16.26 -20.70 2.77
N LEU A 197 -16.80 -20.17 3.87
CA LEU A 197 -17.79 -20.80 4.75
C LEU A 197 -19.19 -20.23 4.48
#